data_AF-A0AAD3DCT8-F1
#
_entry.id   AF-A0AAD3DCT8-F1
#
_cell.length_a   1.000
_cell.length_b   1.000
_cell.length_c   1.000
_cell.angle_alpha   90.00
_cell.angle_beta   90.00
_cell.angle_gamma   90.00
#
_symmetry.space_group_name_H-M   'P 1'
#
loop_
_entity.id
_entity.type
_entity.pdbx_description
1 polymer ?
#
loop_
_entity_poly.entity_id
_entity_poly.type
_entity_poly.pdbx_seq_one_letter_code
_entity_poly.pdbx_strand_id
1 'polypeptide(L)'
;MTQLKTFTTRQDLEKACRRVKPSLPRKRVDKVYTPLSKASAASTTGAENQLKSLDAGVKICARKFNEWKAKADKLQKQLNQKQDDLIELKREKNTLEQMFEGTNGESKKISMLEKEIEKANATSEAKLHYRLQLNFMHLRQRKNVMMIDTHMAELTSNLQAVENEMIKRTRMLGEIESSYTAAHQAYDQMCIDIGVERARREEELMSKEMEAQNAEKMEEWRARQESSRKDFQDAIHGGNDTERDLKLLKIKEKEKELRVLRRRTEMKTNCQDSTEDIFYNIKRATGVNSLEEMLEKFSDRHDQQKRLDQERLEAEERLDVANSKLTNSQKAFNSILSHGSGDTEVVRSAIGELNKDIEDERAESKSFNSTKSRLDAVLVGLSQGGMGLYQKLLPFHSSLLGGDAPMLLRNVLASDAIGTANDTLEMLKVVQEILSKMLNIVGSIDTVVGAQQCPQKLDEKRDNLSNPNLGENNCRIQAKAAKSARSRQDRFDDMNIQSDEDDNDSIRLSLKARIGKKKEQKLTSDAQRKIKSSNRVDSLNKAQIFLTQLPKVE
;
A
#
# COMPACT_ATOMS: atom_id res chain seq x y z
N MET A 1 -30.80 72.98 26.22
CA MET A 1 -29.60 72.19 25.88
C MET A 1 -28.37 73.09 25.95
N THR A 2 -27.82 73.25 27.14
CA THR A 2 -26.52 73.89 27.41
C THR A 2 -25.59 72.79 27.89
N GLN A 3 -24.41 72.70 27.29
CA GLN A 3 -23.47 71.59 27.44
C GLN A 3 -23.01 71.41 28.89
N LEU A 4 -23.19 70.21 29.44
CA LEU A 4 -22.60 69.79 30.72
C LEU A 4 -21.11 69.50 30.53
N LYS A 5 -20.26 70.31 31.18
CA LYS A 5 -18.83 70.02 31.33
C LYS A 5 -18.65 68.87 32.33
N THR A 6 -18.04 67.78 31.89
CA THR A 6 -17.62 66.67 32.75
C THR A 6 -16.32 67.02 33.46
N PHE A 7 -16.30 66.93 34.80
CA PHE A 7 -15.12 67.14 35.63
C PHE A 7 -14.50 65.78 35.94
N THR A 8 -13.25 65.54 35.52
CA THR A 8 -12.60 64.22 35.59
C THR A 8 -11.57 64.08 36.70
N THR A 9 -11.31 65.12 37.51
CA THR A 9 -10.33 65.03 38.61
C THR A 9 -10.81 65.66 39.92
N ARG A 10 -10.40 65.06 41.05
CA ARG A 10 -10.71 65.52 42.42
C ARG A 10 -10.26 66.97 42.68
N GLN A 11 -9.18 67.42 42.02
CA GLN A 11 -8.71 68.81 42.10
C GLN A 11 -9.67 69.81 41.46
N ASP A 12 -10.36 69.44 40.38
CA ASP A 12 -11.33 70.33 39.72
C ASP A 12 -12.60 70.50 40.57
N LEU A 13 -13.00 69.42 41.27
CA LEU A 13 -14.07 69.44 42.26
C LEU A 13 -13.72 70.33 43.47
N GLU A 14 -12.50 70.25 43.99
CA GLU A 14 -12.04 71.11 45.10
C GLU A 14 -11.95 72.59 44.70
N LYS A 15 -11.55 72.92 43.46
CA LYS A 15 -11.55 74.30 42.95
C LYS A 15 -12.96 74.85 42.72
N ALA A 16 -13.91 74.01 42.30
CA ALA A 16 -15.32 74.40 42.17
C ALA A 16 -15.97 74.64 43.56
N CYS A 17 -15.72 73.78 44.55
CA CYS A 17 -16.21 73.96 45.91
C CYS A 17 -15.63 75.21 46.60
N ARG A 18 -14.38 75.59 46.31
CA ARG A 18 -13.80 76.85 46.83
C ARG A 18 -14.42 78.11 46.21
N ARG A 19 -15.02 78.03 45.03
CA ARG A 19 -15.74 79.15 44.38
C ARG A 19 -17.16 79.35 44.89
N VAL A 20 -17.72 78.37 45.61
CA VAL A 20 -19.05 78.47 46.23
C VAL A 20 -18.89 78.68 47.75
N LYS A 21 -18.28 79.80 48.13
CA LYS A 21 -18.49 80.36 49.48
C LYS A 21 -19.69 81.31 49.39
N PRO A 22 -20.81 81.05 50.08
CA PRO A 22 -21.90 82.00 50.13
C PRO A 22 -21.40 83.26 50.88
N SER A 23 -21.34 84.39 50.19
CA SER A 23 -21.17 85.69 50.85
C SER A 23 -22.41 85.92 51.69
N LEU A 24 -22.28 85.79 53.01
CA LEU A 24 -23.30 86.19 53.97
C LEU A 24 -23.68 87.66 53.69
N PRO A 25 -24.97 88.00 53.50
CA PRO A 25 -25.35 89.39 53.35
C PRO A 25 -25.13 90.10 54.68
N ARG A 26 -24.17 91.04 54.72
CA ARG A 26 -24.05 92.03 55.79
C ARG A 26 -25.39 92.77 55.91
N LYS A 27 -26.17 92.46 56.95
CA LYS A 27 -27.29 93.29 57.42
C LYS A 27 -26.75 94.71 57.64
N ARG A 28 -27.14 95.65 56.78
CA ARG A 28 -27.12 97.08 57.13
C ARG A 28 -28.13 97.26 58.25
N VAL A 29 -27.62 97.55 59.45
CA VAL A 29 -28.40 98.09 60.55
C VAL A 29 -28.65 99.55 60.19
N ASP A 30 -29.83 99.84 59.63
CA ASP A 30 -30.29 101.22 59.50
C ASP A 30 -30.61 101.73 60.91
N LYS A 31 -29.63 102.44 61.50
CA LYS A 31 -29.84 103.28 62.67
C LYS A 31 -30.88 104.34 62.30
N VAL A 32 -32.09 104.19 62.83
CA VAL A 32 -33.11 105.23 62.86
C VAL A 32 -32.56 106.39 63.69
N TYR A 33 -32.05 107.42 63.01
CA TYR A 33 -31.74 108.71 63.60
C TYR A 33 -32.91 109.65 63.24
N THR A 34 -33.82 109.84 64.18
CA THR A 34 -34.84 110.89 64.14
C THR A 34 -34.19 112.24 64.49
N PRO A 35 -34.22 113.27 63.62
CA PRO A 35 -33.96 114.64 64.03
C PRO A 35 -35.27 115.30 64.47
N LEU A 36 -35.33 115.65 65.75
CA LEU A 36 -36.31 116.54 66.34
C LEU A 36 -35.90 118.00 66.03
N SER A 37 -36.68 118.71 65.23
CA SER A 37 -36.58 120.17 64.95
C SER A 37 -37.79 120.51 64.08
N LYS A 38 -38.62 121.53 64.29
CA LYS A 38 -38.48 122.83 64.97
C LYS A 38 -39.89 123.33 65.30
N ALA A 39 -40.02 124.03 66.42
CA ALA A 39 -41.21 124.81 66.76
C ALA A 39 -41.40 125.99 65.79
N SER A 40 -42.65 126.26 65.41
CA SER A 40 -43.11 127.59 64.98
C SER A 40 -44.40 127.89 65.72
N ALA A 41 -44.43 129.07 66.32
CA ALA A 41 -45.40 129.54 67.28
C ALA A 41 -46.67 130.12 66.64
N ALA A 42 -47.72 130.12 67.46
CA ALA A 42 -48.82 131.08 67.54
C ALA A 42 -49.84 131.17 66.38
N SER A 43 -51.00 130.51 66.55
CA SER A 43 -52.24 131.21 66.92
C SER A 43 -53.35 130.20 67.32
N THR A 44 -53.78 130.24 68.57
CA THR A 44 -55.11 129.87 69.10
C THR A 44 -55.94 128.80 68.36
N THR A 45 -55.72 127.51 68.67
CA THR A 45 -56.73 126.43 68.83
C THR A 45 -56.06 125.16 69.39
N GLY A 46 -56.04 125.02 70.72
CA GLY A 46 -55.08 124.16 71.47
C GLY A 46 -55.38 122.66 71.60
N ALA A 47 -56.53 122.13 71.18
CA ALA A 47 -56.86 120.71 71.35
C ALA A 47 -56.78 119.90 70.03
N GLU A 48 -57.10 120.54 68.90
CA GLU A 48 -57.17 119.87 67.60
C GLU A 48 -55.79 119.48 67.05
N ASN A 49 -54.78 120.31 67.28
CA ASN A 49 -53.43 120.10 66.72
C ASN A 49 -52.64 119.01 67.46
N GLN A 50 -52.88 118.82 68.77
CA GLN A 50 -52.35 117.67 69.51
C GLN A 50 -53.02 116.36 69.07
N LEU A 51 -54.34 116.37 68.83
CA LEU A 51 -55.05 115.23 68.26
C LEU A 51 -54.53 114.87 66.86
N LYS A 52 -54.28 115.86 66.00
CA LYS A 52 -53.69 115.66 64.67
C LYS A 52 -52.27 115.09 64.72
N SER A 53 -51.44 115.49 65.68
CA SER A 53 -50.09 114.93 65.87
C SER A 53 -50.12 113.50 66.41
N LEU A 54 -51.01 113.18 67.36
CA LEU A 54 -51.23 111.83 67.85
C LEU A 54 -51.79 110.92 66.76
N ASP A 55 -52.77 111.39 65.99
CA ASP A 55 -53.32 110.70 64.82
C ASP A 55 -52.23 110.46 63.76
N ALA A 56 -51.36 111.43 63.48
CA ALA A 56 -50.21 111.24 62.61
C ALA A 56 -49.22 110.19 63.16
N GLY A 57 -48.96 110.19 64.47
CA GLY A 57 -48.12 109.19 65.15
C GLY A 57 -48.71 107.79 65.09
N VAL A 58 -50.01 107.64 65.36
CA VAL A 58 -50.77 106.38 65.24
C VAL A 58 -50.76 105.89 63.79
N LYS A 59 -50.95 106.78 62.81
CA LYS A 59 -50.85 106.45 61.37
C LYS A 59 -49.44 106.04 60.96
N ILE A 60 -48.38 106.61 61.54
CA ILE A 60 -46.99 106.19 61.30
C ILE A 60 -46.74 104.81 61.93
N CYS A 61 -47.20 104.58 63.17
CA CYS A 61 -47.09 103.29 63.84
C CYS A 61 -47.88 102.20 63.12
N ALA A 62 -49.09 102.49 62.65
CA ALA A 62 -49.91 101.58 61.84
C ALA A 62 -49.24 101.25 60.49
N ARG A 63 -48.65 102.25 59.81
CA ARG A 63 -47.86 102.01 58.58
C ARG A 63 -46.66 101.11 58.84
N LYS A 64 -45.85 101.42 59.87
CA LYS A 64 -44.70 100.59 60.24
C LYS A 64 -45.15 99.19 60.63
N PHE A 65 -46.22 99.03 61.40
CA PHE A 65 -46.78 97.73 61.75
C PHE A 65 -47.20 96.95 60.51
N ASN A 66 -47.90 97.57 59.56
CA ASN A 66 -48.30 96.93 58.30
C ASN A 66 -47.09 96.55 57.43
N GLU A 67 -46.04 97.38 57.39
CA GLU A 67 -44.78 97.05 56.72
C GLU A 67 -44.06 95.87 57.38
N TRP A 68 -43.99 95.83 58.71
CA TRP A 68 -43.40 94.72 59.46
C TRP A 68 -44.22 93.44 59.31
N LYS A 69 -45.55 93.54 59.31
CA LYS A 69 -46.46 92.42 59.03
C LYS A 69 -46.27 91.92 57.60
N ALA A 70 -46.24 92.79 56.60
CA ALA A 70 -45.97 92.40 55.21
C ALA A 70 -44.59 91.74 55.03
N LYS A 71 -43.57 92.23 55.75
CA LYS A 71 -42.23 91.61 55.77
C LYS A 71 -42.25 90.24 56.45
N ALA A 72 -42.97 90.10 57.57
CA ALA A 72 -43.14 88.84 58.28
C ALA A 72 -43.90 87.82 57.40
N ASP A 73 -44.99 88.23 56.75
CA ASP A 73 -45.76 87.39 55.82
C ASP A 73 -44.91 86.98 54.61
N LYS A 74 -44.08 87.88 54.07
CA LYS A 74 -43.15 87.57 52.98
C LYS A 74 -42.08 86.56 53.41
N LEU A 75 -41.51 86.72 54.60
CA LEU A 75 -40.55 85.77 55.17
C LEU A 75 -41.21 84.42 55.46
N GLN A 76 -42.46 84.42 55.95
CA GLN A 76 -43.22 83.20 56.18
C GLN A 76 -43.49 82.45 54.88
N LYS A 77 -43.86 83.16 53.80
CA LYS A 77 -44.01 82.56 52.47
C LYS A 77 -42.70 81.96 51.95
N GLN A 78 -41.58 82.66 52.13
CA GLN A 78 -40.27 82.15 51.74
C GLN A 78 -39.84 80.93 52.57
N LEU A 79 -40.15 80.92 53.87
CA LEU A 79 -39.88 79.80 54.75
C LEU A 79 -40.69 78.57 54.31
N ASN A 80 -41.98 78.73 54.05
CA ASN A 80 -42.84 77.65 53.57
C ASN A 80 -42.34 77.11 52.22
N GLN A 81 -42.00 78.00 51.28
CA GLN A 81 -41.45 77.58 49.98
C GLN A 81 -40.13 76.81 50.14
N LYS A 82 -39.24 77.27 51.02
CA LYS A 82 -37.98 76.56 51.30
C LYS A 82 -38.21 75.22 52.00
N GLN A 83 -39.26 75.10 52.79
CA GLN A 83 -39.64 73.87 53.45
C GLN A 83 -40.20 72.85 52.45
N ASP A 84 -40.99 73.31 51.47
CA ASP A 84 -41.46 72.48 50.35
C ASP A 84 -40.29 71.99 49.49
N ASP A 85 -39.36 72.88 49.10
CA ASP A 85 -38.13 72.53 48.37
C ASP A 85 -37.32 71.45 49.13
N LEU A 86 -37.23 71.57 50.46
CA LEU A 86 -36.47 70.64 51.30
C LEU A 86 -37.17 69.27 51.40
N ILE A 87 -38.50 69.23 51.39
CA ILE A 87 -39.27 67.98 51.33
C ILE A 87 -39.07 67.30 49.98
N GLU A 88 -39.08 68.05 48.88
CA GLU A 88 -38.82 67.53 47.54
C GLU A 88 -37.40 66.96 47.43
N LEU A 89 -36.38 67.72 47.84
CA LEU A 89 -35.00 67.26 47.86
C LEU A 89 -34.80 66.01 48.75
N LYS A 90 -35.53 65.89 49.86
CA LYS A 90 -35.49 64.67 50.69
C LYS A 90 -36.08 63.46 49.97
N ARG A 91 -37.16 63.65 49.21
CA ARG A 91 -37.75 62.58 48.40
C ARG A 91 -36.79 62.13 47.29
N GLU A 92 -36.20 63.08 46.57
CA GLU A 92 -35.18 62.80 45.55
C GLU A 92 -33.93 62.12 46.13
N LYS A 93 -33.47 62.58 47.30
CA LYS A 93 -32.35 61.94 47.98
C LYS A 93 -32.68 60.49 48.34
N ASN A 94 -33.87 60.23 48.89
CA ASN A 94 -34.28 58.88 49.27
C ASN A 94 -34.43 57.96 48.03
N THR A 95 -34.92 58.47 46.89
CA THR A 95 -35.00 57.66 45.66
C THR A 95 -33.61 57.37 45.10
N LEU A 96 -32.69 58.33 45.14
CA LEU A 96 -31.30 58.13 44.73
C LEU A 96 -30.57 57.14 45.65
N GLU A 97 -30.76 57.23 46.97
CA GLU A 97 -30.21 56.26 47.92
C GLU A 97 -30.74 54.85 47.62
N GLN A 98 -32.04 54.69 47.33
CA GLN A 98 -32.61 53.39 46.91
C GLN A 98 -32.05 52.87 45.58
N MET A 99 -31.69 53.77 44.65
CA MET A 99 -31.02 53.40 43.40
C MET A 99 -29.56 52.98 43.63
N PHE A 100 -28.83 53.70 44.49
CA PHE A 100 -27.43 53.40 44.82
C PHE A 100 -27.28 52.11 45.62
N GLU A 101 -28.16 51.88 46.58
CA GLU A 101 -28.18 50.64 47.37
C GLU A 101 -28.72 49.44 46.57
N GLY A 102 -29.25 49.67 45.36
CA GLY A 102 -29.86 48.63 44.54
C GLY A 102 -31.12 48.03 45.16
N THR A 103 -31.74 48.71 46.13
CA THR A 103 -32.95 48.26 46.81
C THR A 103 -34.22 48.57 46.01
N ASN A 104 -34.09 49.39 44.95
CA ASN A 104 -35.12 49.63 43.95
C ASN A 104 -35.61 48.31 43.30
N GLY A 105 -36.91 48.21 43.01
CA GLY A 105 -37.52 47.06 42.34
C GLY A 105 -36.86 46.72 41.00
N GLU A 106 -36.45 47.73 40.23
CA GLU A 106 -35.75 47.51 38.95
C GLU A 106 -34.36 46.88 39.14
N SER A 107 -33.58 47.33 40.14
CA SER A 107 -32.27 46.75 40.45
C SER A 107 -32.38 45.28 40.90
N LYS A 108 -33.40 44.95 41.70
CA LYS A 108 -33.70 43.56 42.07
C LYS A 108 -34.09 42.72 40.85
N LYS A 109 -34.90 43.26 39.95
CA LYS A 109 -35.30 42.61 38.70
C LYS A 109 -34.11 42.33 37.79
N ILE A 110 -33.21 43.31 37.62
CA ILE A 110 -31.96 43.14 36.87
C ILE A 110 -31.13 42.00 37.48
N SER A 111 -30.92 42.00 38.81
CA SER A 111 -30.16 40.93 39.47
C SER A 111 -30.80 39.54 39.33
N MET A 112 -32.14 39.44 39.33
CA MET A 112 -32.83 38.17 39.05
C MET A 112 -32.58 37.71 37.60
N LEU A 113 -32.70 38.61 36.63
CA LEU A 113 -32.45 38.30 35.22
C LEU A 113 -30.99 37.90 34.97
N GLU A 114 -30.02 38.54 35.62
CA GLU A 114 -28.60 38.17 35.55
C GLU A 114 -28.38 36.73 36.02
N LYS A 115 -29.01 36.32 37.13
CA LYS A 115 -28.95 34.94 37.64
C LYS A 115 -29.63 33.95 36.70
N GLU A 116 -30.73 34.33 36.06
CA GLU A 116 -31.39 33.50 35.06
C GLU A 116 -30.53 33.32 33.81
N ILE A 117 -29.89 34.38 33.33
CA ILE A 117 -28.94 34.34 32.21
C ILE A 117 -27.75 33.44 32.57
N GLU A 118 -27.19 33.56 33.76
CA GLU A 118 -26.07 32.73 34.21
C GLU A 118 -26.46 31.24 34.26
N LYS A 119 -27.65 30.92 34.79
CA LYS A 119 -28.18 29.54 34.76
C LYS A 119 -28.42 29.05 33.33
N ALA A 120 -28.97 29.88 32.46
CA ALA A 120 -29.18 29.53 31.06
C ALA A 120 -27.84 29.28 30.33
N ASN A 121 -26.82 30.08 30.62
CA ASN A 121 -25.48 29.90 30.06
C ASN A 121 -24.84 28.60 30.57
N ALA A 122 -24.87 28.34 31.88
CA ALA A 122 -24.34 27.10 32.45
C ALA A 122 -25.02 25.84 31.87
N THR A 123 -26.35 25.87 31.69
CA THR A 123 -27.07 24.76 31.05
C THR A 123 -26.76 24.63 29.57
N SER A 124 -26.54 25.74 28.86
CA SER A 124 -26.10 25.75 27.45
C SER A 124 -24.70 25.16 27.29
N GLU A 125 -23.75 25.54 28.15
CA GLU A 125 -22.39 25.01 28.17
C GLU A 125 -22.37 23.51 28.45
N ALA A 126 -23.15 23.04 29.43
CA ALA A 126 -23.28 21.61 29.71
C ALA A 126 -23.83 20.83 28.50
N LYS A 127 -24.84 21.37 27.81
CA LYS A 127 -25.38 20.78 26.57
C LYS A 127 -24.36 20.80 25.43
N LEU A 128 -23.57 21.86 25.30
CA LEU A 128 -22.51 21.95 24.29
C LEU A 128 -21.42 20.91 24.55
N HIS A 129 -20.97 20.77 25.79
CA HIS A 129 -19.99 19.76 26.19
C HIS A 129 -20.49 18.34 25.89
N TYR A 130 -21.74 18.04 26.26
CA TYR A 130 -22.35 16.75 25.94
C TYR A 130 -22.45 16.50 24.43
N ARG A 131 -22.83 17.51 23.63
CA ARG A 131 -22.83 17.43 22.17
C ARG A 131 -21.44 17.14 21.59
N LEU A 132 -20.40 17.77 22.14
CA LEU A 132 -19.02 17.52 21.73
C LEU A 132 -18.63 16.06 22.03
N GLN A 133 -18.94 15.56 23.22
CA GLN A 133 -18.69 14.16 23.59
C GLN A 133 -19.38 13.17 22.64
N LEU A 134 -20.67 13.39 22.35
CA LEU A 134 -21.40 12.57 21.39
C LEU A 134 -20.79 12.63 19.98
N ASN A 135 -20.33 13.80 19.55
CA ASN A 135 -19.67 13.94 18.26
C ASN A 135 -18.34 13.15 18.22
N PHE A 136 -17.53 13.22 19.27
CA PHE A 136 -16.33 12.39 19.38
C PHE A 136 -16.64 10.89 19.31
N MET A 137 -17.68 10.43 20.02
CA MET A 137 -18.13 9.04 19.96
C MET A 137 -18.58 8.65 18.55
N HIS A 138 -19.35 9.50 17.89
CA HIS A 138 -19.83 9.28 16.53
C HIS A 138 -18.68 9.23 15.52
N LEU A 139 -17.69 10.11 15.62
CA LEU A 139 -16.49 10.10 14.77
C LEU A 139 -15.68 8.81 14.97
N ARG A 140 -15.51 8.36 16.21
CA ARG A 140 -14.86 7.07 16.52
C ARG A 140 -15.64 5.91 15.91
N GLN A 141 -16.96 5.90 16.06
CA GLN A 141 -17.82 4.86 15.48
C GLN A 141 -17.70 4.84 13.96
N ARG A 142 -17.74 6.00 13.29
CA ARG A 142 -17.58 6.11 11.84
C ARG A 142 -16.21 5.59 11.38
N LYS A 143 -15.14 5.91 12.10
CA LYS A 143 -13.80 5.37 11.83
C LYS A 143 -13.78 3.85 11.98
N ASN A 144 -14.39 3.31 13.03
CA ASN A 144 -14.47 1.86 13.24
C ASN A 144 -15.26 1.16 12.12
N VAL A 145 -16.38 1.73 11.69
CA VAL A 145 -17.17 1.20 10.56
C VAL A 145 -16.33 1.16 9.29
N MET A 146 -15.65 2.26 8.95
CA MET A 146 -14.76 2.29 7.78
C MET A 146 -13.66 1.23 7.84
N MET A 147 -13.04 1.01 9.02
CA MET A 147 -12.03 -0.03 9.21
C MET A 147 -12.60 -1.44 9.04
N ILE A 148 -13.81 -1.68 9.55
CA ILE A 148 -14.50 -2.97 9.38
C ILE A 148 -14.83 -3.19 7.91
N ASP A 149 -15.32 -2.18 7.20
CA ASP A 149 -15.63 -2.27 5.78
C ASP A 149 -14.37 -2.58 4.95
N THR A 150 -13.22 -1.96 5.28
CA THR A 150 -11.95 -2.30 4.63
C THR A 150 -11.53 -3.74 4.89
N HIS A 151 -11.63 -4.22 6.13
CA HIS A 151 -11.32 -5.62 6.44
C HIS A 151 -12.28 -6.60 5.75
N MET A 152 -13.57 -6.25 5.66
CA MET A 152 -14.57 -7.06 4.95
C MET A 152 -14.27 -7.13 3.44
N ALA A 153 -13.84 -6.03 2.83
CA ALA A 153 -13.41 -6.00 1.43
C ALA A 153 -12.16 -6.87 1.20
N GLU A 154 -11.17 -6.77 2.07
CA GLU A 154 -9.96 -7.62 2.03
C GLU A 154 -10.29 -9.10 2.21
N LEU A 155 -11.14 -9.45 3.18
CA LEU A 155 -11.60 -10.83 3.39
C LEU A 155 -12.37 -11.37 2.17
N THR A 156 -13.19 -10.54 1.53
CA THR A 156 -13.92 -10.92 0.31
C THR A 156 -12.96 -11.16 -0.85
N SER A 157 -11.96 -10.29 -1.04
CA SER A 157 -10.92 -10.46 -2.05
C SER A 157 -10.11 -11.74 -1.82
N ASN A 158 -9.74 -12.02 -0.56
CA ASN A 158 -9.00 -13.23 -0.20
C ASN A 158 -9.83 -14.50 -0.44
N LEU A 159 -11.13 -14.46 -0.14
CA LEU A 159 -12.03 -15.56 -0.40
C LEU A 159 -12.11 -15.86 -1.90
N GLN A 160 -12.30 -14.83 -2.74
CA GLN A 160 -12.30 -14.99 -4.19
C GLN A 160 -10.98 -15.54 -4.73
N ALA A 161 -9.84 -15.10 -4.17
CA ALA A 161 -8.53 -15.65 -4.55
C ALA A 161 -8.40 -17.14 -4.21
N VAL A 162 -8.89 -17.56 -3.03
CA VAL A 162 -8.91 -18.96 -2.62
C VAL A 162 -9.84 -19.81 -3.49
N GLU A 163 -11.01 -19.29 -3.86
CA GLU A 163 -11.93 -19.96 -4.78
C GLU A 163 -11.30 -20.16 -6.17
N ASN A 164 -10.63 -19.14 -6.71
CA ASN A 164 -9.91 -19.23 -7.97
C ASN A 164 -8.78 -20.26 -7.93
N GLU A 165 -8.01 -20.30 -6.83
CA GLU A 165 -6.98 -21.32 -6.61
C GLU A 165 -7.57 -22.72 -6.49
N MET A 166 -8.72 -22.89 -5.84
CA MET A 166 -9.44 -24.17 -5.80
C MET A 166 -9.86 -24.62 -7.21
N ILE A 167 -10.45 -23.73 -8.01
CA ILE A 167 -10.84 -24.02 -9.40
C ILE A 167 -9.61 -24.45 -10.21
N LYS A 168 -8.48 -23.76 -10.06
CA LYS A 168 -7.22 -24.09 -10.73
C LYS A 168 -6.69 -25.47 -10.31
N ARG A 169 -6.72 -25.79 -9.01
CA ARG A 169 -6.31 -27.11 -8.51
C ARG A 169 -7.20 -28.24 -9.04
N THR A 170 -8.51 -28.04 -9.07
CA THR A 170 -9.46 -29.01 -9.63
C THR A 170 -9.17 -29.25 -11.12
N ARG A 171 -8.85 -28.20 -11.89
CA ARG A 171 -8.46 -28.35 -13.29
C ARG A 171 -7.17 -29.17 -13.45
N MET A 172 -6.12 -28.83 -12.69
CA MET A 172 -4.85 -29.57 -12.73
C MET A 172 -5.02 -31.04 -12.32
N LEU A 173 -5.88 -31.33 -11.35
CA LEU A 173 -6.21 -32.72 -10.99
C LEU A 173 -6.89 -33.45 -12.15
N GLY A 174 -7.84 -32.81 -12.84
CA GLY A 174 -8.47 -33.40 -14.03
C GLY A 174 -7.48 -33.66 -15.17
N GLU A 175 -6.51 -32.76 -15.39
CA GLU A 175 -5.43 -32.97 -16.37
C GLU A 175 -4.52 -34.14 -15.98
N ILE A 176 -4.16 -34.26 -14.70
CA ILE A 176 -3.36 -35.39 -14.18
C ILE A 176 -4.13 -36.70 -14.35
N GLU A 177 -5.41 -36.75 -13.97
CA GLU A 177 -6.26 -37.94 -14.13
C GLU A 177 -6.39 -38.34 -15.61
N SER A 178 -6.58 -37.38 -16.52
CA SER A 178 -6.60 -37.65 -17.97
C SER A 178 -5.25 -38.15 -18.49
N SER A 179 -4.13 -37.61 -18.01
CA SER A 179 -2.80 -38.05 -18.42
C SER A 179 -2.48 -39.45 -17.89
N TYR A 180 -2.91 -39.74 -16.67
CA TYR A 180 -2.76 -41.05 -16.04
C TYR A 180 -3.56 -42.12 -16.79
N THR A 181 -4.83 -41.83 -17.12
CA THR A 181 -5.65 -42.77 -17.90
C THR A 181 -5.07 -43.03 -19.29
N ALA A 182 -4.57 -42.00 -19.98
CA ALA A 182 -3.89 -42.15 -21.26
C ALA A 182 -2.60 -42.98 -21.16
N ALA A 183 -1.76 -42.74 -20.16
CA ALA A 183 -0.54 -43.51 -19.94
C ALA A 183 -0.84 -44.98 -19.59
N HIS A 184 -1.90 -45.22 -18.80
CA HIS A 184 -2.35 -46.56 -18.45
C HIS A 184 -2.86 -47.32 -19.68
N GLN A 185 -3.66 -46.69 -20.53
CA GLN A 185 -4.11 -47.27 -21.81
C GLN A 185 -2.94 -47.59 -22.74
N ALA A 186 -1.94 -46.71 -22.84
CA ALA A 186 -0.74 -46.97 -23.64
C ALA A 186 0.06 -48.16 -23.10
N TYR A 187 0.16 -48.30 -21.78
CA TYR A 187 0.79 -49.45 -21.14
C TYR A 187 0.05 -50.75 -21.44
N ASP A 188 -1.29 -50.77 -21.29
CA ASP A 188 -2.09 -51.95 -21.59
C ASP A 188 -1.96 -52.36 -23.06
N GLN A 189 -1.95 -51.39 -23.99
CA GLN A 189 -1.71 -51.65 -25.40
C GLN A 189 -0.33 -52.25 -25.64
N MET A 190 0.72 -51.71 -25.01
CA MET A 190 2.08 -52.26 -25.12
C MET A 190 2.16 -53.70 -24.58
N CYS A 191 1.45 -54.01 -23.49
CA CYS A 191 1.35 -55.38 -22.98
C CYS A 191 0.71 -56.34 -23.99
N ILE A 192 -0.36 -55.89 -24.68
CA ILE A 192 -1.01 -56.66 -25.74
C ILE A 192 -0.04 -56.88 -26.92
N ASP A 193 0.63 -55.82 -27.38
CA ASP A 193 1.57 -55.89 -28.51
C ASP A 193 2.74 -56.83 -28.21
N ILE A 194 3.30 -56.77 -27.00
CA ILE A 194 4.34 -57.71 -26.55
C ILE A 194 3.81 -59.16 -26.54
N GLY A 195 2.56 -59.36 -26.12
CA GLY A 195 1.90 -60.67 -26.15
C GLY A 195 1.81 -61.25 -27.57
N VAL A 196 1.35 -60.44 -28.52
CA VAL A 196 1.26 -60.81 -29.95
C VAL A 196 2.64 -61.14 -30.51
N GLU A 197 3.64 -60.30 -30.23
CA GLU A 197 5.02 -60.50 -30.67
C GLU A 197 5.68 -61.76 -30.06
N ARG A 198 5.30 -62.14 -28.83
CA ARG A 198 5.76 -63.40 -28.23
C ARG A 198 5.12 -64.60 -28.91
N ALA A 199 3.81 -64.58 -29.11
CA ALA A 199 3.10 -65.65 -29.82
C ALA A 199 3.65 -65.85 -31.23
N ARG A 200 3.89 -64.76 -31.96
CA ARG A 200 4.52 -64.82 -33.29
C ARG A 200 5.91 -65.45 -33.25
N ARG A 201 6.77 -65.06 -32.31
CA ARG A 201 8.12 -65.65 -32.17
C ARG A 201 8.06 -67.13 -31.84
N GLU A 202 7.09 -67.54 -31.01
CA GLU A 202 6.88 -68.95 -30.68
C GLU A 202 6.45 -69.75 -31.91
N GLU A 203 5.53 -69.23 -32.72
CA GLU A 203 5.15 -69.84 -34.01
C GLU A 203 6.34 -69.95 -34.98
N GLU A 204 7.15 -68.89 -35.09
CA GLU A 204 8.37 -68.89 -35.92
C GLU A 204 9.38 -69.93 -35.42
N LEU A 205 9.61 -70.04 -34.11
CA LEU A 205 10.47 -71.05 -33.51
C LEU A 205 9.96 -72.47 -33.78
N MET A 206 8.67 -72.72 -33.56
CA MET A 206 8.05 -74.03 -33.85
C MET A 206 8.18 -74.41 -35.33
N SER A 207 8.01 -73.45 -36.24
CA SER A 207 8.23 -73.67 -37.67
C SER A 207 9.69 -74.05 -37.96
N LYS A 208 10.66 -73.36 -37.35
CA LYS A 208 12.09 -73.65 -37.50
C LYS A 208 12.49 -74.99 -36.89
N GLU A 209 11.91 -75.39 -35.76
CA GLU A 209 12.11 -76.71 -35.17
C GLU A 209 11.58 -77.81 -36.09
N MET A 210 10.41 -77.63 -36.70
CA MET A 210 9.88 -78.57 -37.70
C MET A 210 10.78 -78.66 -38.95
N GLU A 211 11.27 -77.52 -39.46
CA GLU A 211 12.24 -77.49 -40.57
C GLU A 211 13.53 -78.24 -40.20
N ALA A 212 14.07 -78.02 -39.00
CA ALA A 212 15.27 -78.69 -38.50
C ALA A 212 15.07 -80.21 -38.38
N GLN A 213 13.94 -80.65 -37.79
CA GLN A 213 13.59 -82.08 -37.73
C GLN A 213 13.44 -82.71 -39.11
N ASN A 214 12.90 -81.97 -40.09
CA ASN A 214 12.81 -82.46 -41.45
C ASN A 214 14.20 -82.59 -42.12
N ALA A 215 15.08 -81.60 -41.89
CA ALA A 215 16.46 -81.65 -42.36
C ALA A 215 17.23 -82.85 -41.75
N GLU A 216 17.06 -83.10 -40.45
CA GLU A 216 17.63 -84.27 -39.76
C GLU A 216 17.14 -85.58 -40.39
N LYS A 217 15.84 -85.73 -40.66
CA LYS A 217 15.30 -86.90 -41.38
C LYS A 217 15.91 -87.06 -42.77
N MET A 218 16.14 -85.96 -43.49
CA MET A 218 16.79 -85.99 -44.80
C MET A 218 18.28 -86.34 -44.70
N GLU A 219 18.96 -85.94 -43.63
CA GLU A 219 20.33 -86.37 -43.31
C GLU A 219 20.41 -87.84 -42.98
N GLU A 220 19.52 -88.35 -42.12
CA GLU A 220 19.43 -89.78 -41.84
C GLU A 220 19.17 -90.59 -43.11
N TRP A 221 18.26 -90.12 -43.97
CA TRP A 221 17.98 -90.78 -45.23
C TRP A 221 19.20 -90.80 -46.15
N ARG A 222 19.93 -89.67 -46.26
CA ARG A 222 21.20 -89.59 -47.00
C ARG A 222 22.25 -90.53 -46.40
N ALA A 223 22.40 -90.55 -45.08
CA ALA A 223 23.33 -91.43 -44.38
C ALA A 223 22.99 -92.91 -44.60
N ARG A 224 21.71 -93.29 -44.59
CA ARG A 224 21.27 -94.66 -44.94
C ARG A 224 21.59 -95.00 -46.39
N GLN A 225 21.37 -94.08 -47.33
CA GLN A 225 21.72 -94.29 -48.75
C GLN A 225 23.23 -94.41 -48.94
N GLU A 226 24.03 -93.58 -48.27
CA GLU A 226 25.49 -93.65 -48.30
C GLU A 226 26.02 -94.92 -47.63
N SER A 227 25.44 -95.34 -46.50
CA SER A 227 25.77 -96.62 -45.86
C SER A 227 25.47 -97.77 -46.82
N SER A 228 24.27 -97.81 -47.43
CA SER A 228 23.92 -98.84 -48.41
C SER A 228 24.86 -98.83 -49.63
N ARG A 229 25.27 -97.64 -50.11
CA ARG A 229 26.28 -97.51 -51.17
C ARG A 229 27.66 -97.98 -50.73
N LYS A 230 28.08 -97.65 -49.50
CA LYS A 230 29.36 -98.10 -48.92
C LYS A 230 29.36 -99.60 -48.70
N ASP A 231 28.31 -100.18 -48.11
CA ASP A 231 28.12 -101.61 -47.94
C ASP A 231 28.16 -102.34 -49.30
N PHE A 232 27.53 -101.76 -50.33
CA PHE A 232 27.62 -102.27 -51.70
C PHE A 232 29.03 -102.13 -52.30
N GLN A 233 29.72 -101.02 -52.05
CA GLN A 233 31.08 -100.78 -52.53
C GLN A 233 32.11 -101.67 -51.83
N ASP A 234 31.96 -101.90 -50.53
CA ASP A 234 32.77 -102.79 -49.69
C ASP A 234 32.51 -104.26 -50.06
N ALA A 235 31.27 -104.62 -50.42
CA ALA A 235 30.95 -105.92 -51.02
C ALA A 235 31.61 -106.13 -52.39
N ILE A 236 31.83 -105.05 -53.18
CA ILE A 236 32.55 -105.10 -54.46
C ILE A 236 34.08 -105.10 -54.28
N HIS A 237 34.60 -104.37 -53.28
CA HIS A 237 36.04 -104.08 -53.13
C HIS A 237 36.76 -104.95 -52.09
N GLY A 238 36.13 -106.01 -51.59
CA GLY A 238 36.72 -107.08 -50.78
C GLY A 238 38.14 -106.82 -50.27
N GLY A 239 38.23 -106.19 -49.08
CA GLY A 239 39.40 -106.11 -48.21
C GLY A 239 40.78 -105.96 -48.87
N ASN A 240 41.25 -104.71 -49.03
CA ASN A 240 42.67 -104.42 -49.23
C ASN A 240 43.13 -103.36 -48.21
N ASP A 241 43.43 -103.86 -47.00
CA ASP A 241 43.64 -103.09 -45.77
C ASP A 241 45.10 -102.73 -45.47
N THR A 242 46.04 -102.94 -46.41
CA THR A 242 47.48 -102.77 -46.10
C THR A 242 48.12 -101.54 -46.73
N GLU A 243 47.53 -100.94 -47.78
CA GLU A 243 48.05 -99.71 -48.40
C GLU A 243 47.44 -98.42 -47.79
N ARG A 244 46.27 -98.53 -47.14
CA ARG A 244 45.63 -97.44 -46.40
C ARG A 244 46.41 -97.04 -45.15
N ASP A 245 46.98 -98.02 -44.43
CA ASP A 245 47.71 -97.80 -43.19
C ASP A 245 49.02 -97.03 -43.36
N LEU A 246 49.72 -97.22 -44.50
CA LEU A 246 50.93 -96.45 -44.84
C LEU A 246 50.62 -95.01 -45.25
N LYS A 247 49.47 -94.75 -45.88
CA LYS A 247 48.99 -93.39 -46.16
C LYS A 247 48.50 -92.70 -44.89
N LEU A 248 47.88 -93.44 -43.96
CA LEU A 248 47.47 -92.96 -42.63
C LEU A 248 48.66 -92.49 -41.77
N LEU A 249 49.81 -93.15 -41.85
CA LEU A 249 51.02 -92.71 -41.13
C LEU A 249 51.57 -91.37 -41.66
N LYS A 250 51.61 -91.18 -42.98
CA LYS A 250 51.99 -89.88 -43.59
C LYS A 250 50.95 -88.79 -43.33
N ILE A 251 49.67 -89.13 -43.27
CA ILE A 251 48.60 -88.20 -42.87
C ILE A 251 48.75 -87.82 -41.39
N LYS A 252 49.04 -88.76 -40.49
CA LYS A 252 49.25 -88.48 -39.05
C LYS A 252 50.41 -87.53 -38.78
N GLU A 253 51.46 -87.57 -39.59
CA GLU A 253 52.61 -86.67 -39.46
C GLU A 253 52.27 -85.25 -39.97
N LYS A 254 51.61 -85.13 -41.13
CA LYS A 254 51.04 -83.86 -41.59
C LYS A 254 49.95 -83.32 -40.67
N GLU A 255 49.18 -84.18 -40.01
CA GLU A 255 48.20 -83.80 -39.00
C GLU A 255 48.85 -83.22 -37.75
N LYS A 256 50.03 -83.72 -37.33
CA LYS A 256 50.77 -83.13 -36.20
C LYS A 256 51.26 -81.73 -36.54
N GLU A 257 51.81 -81.52 -37.75
CA GLU A 257 52.21 -80.18 -38.21
C GLU A 257 51.00 -79.24 -38.36
N LEU A 258 49.90 -79.72 -38.95
CA LEU A 258 48.64 -78.98 -39.02
C LEU A 258 48.01 -78.72 -37.66
N ARG A 259 48.26 -79.55 -36.65
CA ARG A 259 47.76 -79.37 -35.27
C ARG A 259 48.55 -78.28 -34.55
N VAL A 260 49.85 -78.16 -34.79
CA VAL A 260 50.67 -77.05 -34.28
C VAL A 260 50.29 -75.74 -34.95
N LEU A 261 50.09 -75.74 -36.28
CA LEU A 261 49.55 -74.58 -37.00
C LEU A 261 48.13 -74.23 -36.54
N ARG A 262 47.24 -75.22 -36.36
CA ARG A 262 45.89 -75.01 -35.83
C ARG A 262 45.88 -74.42 -34.44
N ARG A 263 46.71 -74.92 -33.52
CA ARG A 263 46.84 -74.32 -32.18
C ARG A 263 47.34 -72.87 -32.25
N ARG A 264 48.26 -72.57 -33.18
CA ARG A 264 48.75 -71.19 -33.36
C ARG A 264 47.69 -70.28 -33.97
N THR A 265 46.87 -70.76 -34.90
CA THR A 265 45.74 -70.00 -35.43
C THR A 265 44.63 -69.87 -34.40
N GLU A 266 44.30 -70.92 -33.65
CA GLU A 266 43.32 -70.90 -32.54
C GLU A 266 43.73 -69.92 -31.44
N MET A 267 45.01 -69.86 -31.07
CA MET A 267 45.48 -68.85 -30.11
C MET A 267 45.37 -67.42 -30.65
N LYS A 268 45.54 -67.23 -31.97
CA LYS A 268 45.34 -65.91 -32.61
C LYS A 268 43.87 -65.55 -32.73
N THR A 269 43.01 -66.49 -33.14
CA THR A 269 41.57 -66.28 -33.23
C THR A 269 40.99 -66.07 -31.84
N ASN A 270 41.33 -66.88 -30.84
CA ASN A 270 40.86 -66.67 -29.46
C ASN A 270 41.31 -65.32 -28.89
N CYS A 271 42.50 -64.82 -29.26
CA CYS A 271 42.92 -63.48 -28.87
C CYS A 271 42.12 -62.39 -29.60
N GLN A 272 41.78 -62.61 -30.88
CA GLN A 272 40.92 -61.71 -31.65
C GLN A 272 39.48 -61.73 -31.12
N ASP A 273 38.91 -62.91 -30.91
CA ASP A 273 37.59 -63.16 -30.31
C ASP A 273 37.51 -62.52 -28.92
N SER A 274 38.56 -62.62 -28.09
CA SER A 274 38.60 -61.95 -26.79
C SER A 274 38.59 -60.42 -26.91
N THR A 275 39.29 -59.85 -27.90
CA THR A 275 39.24 -58.39 -28.15
C THR A 275 37.91 -57.95 -28.76
N GLU A 276 37.29 -58.79 -29.59
CA GLU A 276 35.98 -58.57 -30.18
C GLU A 276 34.87 -58.70 -29.13
N ASP A 277 34.98 -59.63 -28.19
CA ASP A 277 34.08 -59.78 -27.05
C ASP A 277 34.15 -58.57 -26.12
N ILE A 278 35.36 -58.06 -25.84
CA ILE A 278 35.53 -56.82 -25.08
C ILE A 278 34.89 -55.65 -25.83
N PHE A 279 35.11 -55.54 -27.15
CA PHE A 279 34.51 -54.51 -27.98
C PHE A 279 32.99 -54.63 -28.06
N TYR A 280 32.45 -55.85 -28.16
CA TYR A 280 31.02 -56.14 -28.19
C TYR A 280 30.35 -55.85 -26.85
N ASN A 281 31.00 -56.19 -25.74
CA ASN A 281 30.53 -55.85 -24.39
C ASN A 281 30.50 -54.33 -24.19
N ILE A 282 31.51 -53.60 -24.66
CA ILE A 282 31.51 -52.13 -24.61
C ILE A 282 30.42 -51.57 -25.53
N LYS A 283 30.26 -52.10 -26.75
CA LYS A 283 29.19 -51.71 -27.68
C LYS A 283 27.79 -51.95 -27.09
N ARG A 284 27.56 -53.09 -26.43
CA ARG A 284 26.30 -53.41 -25.75
C ARG A 284 26.03 -52.48 -24.55
N ALA A 285 27.07 -52.15 -23.79
CA ALA A 285 26.93 -51.30 -22.61
C ALA A 285 26.79 -49.81 -22.95
N THR A 286 27.38 -49.34 -24.06
CA THR A 286 27.45 -47.91 -24.42
C THR A 286 26.64 -47.52 -25.65
N GLY A 287 26.15 -48.50 -26.42
CA GLY A 287 25.34 -48.28 -27.64
C GLY A 287 26.13 -47.69 -28.83
N VAL A 288 27.46 -47.76 -28.78
CA VAL A 288 28.36 -47.13 -29.75
C VAL A 288 28.70 -48.09 -30.90
N ASN A 289 28.62 -47.63 -32.16
CA ASN A 289 28.78 -48.49 -33.33
C ASN A 289 30.20 -48.48 -33.92
N SER A 290 31.03 -47.49 -33.58
CA SER A 290 32.42 -47.35 -34.06
C SER A 290 33.39 -47.00 -32.91
N LEU A 291 34.65 -47.42 -33.02
CA LEU A 291 35.70 -47.04 -32.06
C LEU A 291 35.93 -45.50 -32.03
N GLU A 292 35.71 -44.83 -33.16
CA GLU A 292 35.83 -43.36 -33.26
C GLU A 292 34.71 -42.64 -32.50
N GLU A 293 33.46 -43.11 -32.66
CA GLU A 293 32.31 -42.63 -31.88
C GLU A 293 32.49 -42.94 -30.37
N MET A 294 33.21 -44.01 -30.03
CA MET A 294 33.53 -44.34 -28.64
C MET A 294 34.48 -43.32 -28.05
N LEU A 295 35.57 -43.00 -28.76
CA LEU A 295 36.55 -42.00 -28.36
C LEU A 295 35.92 -40.61 -28.23
N GLU A 296 35.05 -40.23 -29.18
CA GLU A 296 34.29 -38.97 -29.14
C GLU A 296 33.39 -38.91 -27.90
N LYS A 297 32.58 -39.95 -27.63
CA LYS A 297 31.74 -40.00 -26.42
C LYS A 297 32.53 -40.09 -25.11
N PHE A 298 33.76 -40.62 -25.11
CA PHE A 298 34.62 -40.57 -23.93
C PHE A 298 35.21 -39.18 -23.70
N SER A 299 35.58 -38.47 -24.77
CA SER A 299 36.01 -37.07 -24.69
C SER A 299 34.86 -36.17 -24.21
N ASP A 300 33.67 -36.32 -24.80
CA ASP A 300 32.48 -35.56 -24.42
C ASP A 300 32.04 -35.87 -22.99
N ARG A 301 32.12 -37.12 -22.55
CA ARG A 301 31.80 -37.48 -21.15
C ARG A 301 32.78 -36.87 -20.16
N HIS A 302 34.05 -36.76 -20.52
CA HIS A 302 35.04 -36.12 -19.66
C HIS A 302 34.77 -34.61 -19.53
N ASP A 303 34.37 -33.95 -20.61
CA ASP A 303 34.00 -32.53 -20.57
C ASP A 303 32.64 -32.28 -19.89
N GLN A 304 31.67 -33.18 -20.08
CA GLN A 304 30.42 -33.20 -19.32
C GLN A 304 30.68 -33.41 -17.82
N GLN A 305 31.57 -34.33 -17.45
CA GLN A 305 31.94 -34.57 -16.05
C GLN A 305 32.57 -33.32 -15.43
N LYS A 306 33.51 -32.66 -16.11
CA LYS A 306 34.08 -31.38 -15.66
C LYS A 306 33.02 -30.30 -15.47
N ARG A 307 32.07 -30.20 -16.39
CA ARG A 307 30.97 -29.24 -16.29
C ARG A 307 30.05 -29.53 -15.11
N LEU A 308 29.72 -30.80 -14.88
CA LEU A 308 28.93 -31.22 -13.72
C LEU A 308 29.67 -30.96 -12.40
N ASP A 309 30.98 -31.17 -12.34
CA ASP A 309 31.79 -30.85 -11.17
C ASP A 309 31.84 -29.34 -10.89
N GLN A 310 31.87 -28.51 -11.94
CA GLN A 310 31.78 -27.05 -11.82
C GLN A 310 30.38 -26.60 -11.35
N GLU A 311 29.31 -27.13 -11.95
CA GLU A 311 27.92 -26.86 -11.52
C GLU A 311 27.67 -27.33 -10.08
N ARG A 312 28.27 -28.45 -9.66
CA ARG A 312 28.24 -28.93 -8.27
C ARG A 312 28.90 -27.93 -7.33
N LEU A 313 30.09 -27.42 -7.68
CA LEU A 313 30.83 -26.46 -6.87
C LEU A 313 30.05 -25.14 -6.74
N GLU A 314 29.46 -24.64 -7.83
CA GLU A 314 28.57 -23.46 -7.78
C GLU A 314 27.32 -23.69 -6.93
N ALA A 315 26.73 -24.89 -6.99
CA ALA A 315 25.58 -25.24 -6.17
C ALA A 315 25.95 -25.34 -4.67
N GLU A 316 27.11 -25.90 -4.34
CA GLU A 316 27.67 -25.95 -3.00
C GLU A 316 27.93 -24.52 -2.46
N GLU A 317 28.54 -23.64 -3.26
CA GLU A 317 28.76 -22.24 -2.89
C GLU A 317 27.44 -21.49 -2.64
N ARG A 318 26.44 -21.68 -3.51
CA ARG A 318 25.09 -21.09 -3.30
C ARG A 318 24.44 -21.61 -2.02
N LEU A 319 24.64 -22.89 -1.70
CA LEU A 319 24.13 -23.50 -0.48
C LEU A 319 24.82 -22.93 0.76
N ASP A 320 26.13 -22.67 0.71
CA ASP A 320 26.86 -22.01 1.80
C ASP A 320 26.44 -20.54 1.99
N VAL A 321 26.19 -19.82 0.90
CA VAL A 321 25.61 -18.46 0.96
C VAL A 321 24.19 -18.50 1.56
N ALA A 322 23.37 -19.49 1.21
CA ALA A 322 22.04 -19.65 1.78
C ALA A 322 22.10 -20.01 3.28
N ASN A 323 23.01 -20.90 3.67
CA ASN A 323 23.23 -21.29 5.06
C ASN A 323 23.78 -20.14 5.91
N SER A 324 24.72 -19.36 5.39
CA SER A 324 25.22 -18.15 6.08
C SER A 324 24.11 -17.10 6.24
N LYS A 325 23.25 -16.89 5.24
CA LYS A 325 22.06 -16.04 5.38
C LYS A 325 21.08 -16.59 6.41
N LEU A 326 20.81 -17.89 6.39
CA LEU A 326 19.91 -18.54 7.36
C LEU A 326 20.45 -18.39 8.78
N THR A 327 21.73 -18.66 9.01
CA THR A 327 22.36 -18.50 10.32
C THR A 327 22.40 -17.05 10.78
N ASN A 328 22.60 -16.08 9.89
CA ASN A 328 22.52 -14.66 10.21
C ASN A 328 21.10 -14.24 10.57
N SER A 329 20.08 -14.68 9.83
CA SER A 329 18.68 -14.44 10.16
C SER A 329 18.27 -15.13 11.47
N GLN A 330 18.78 -16.35 11.73
CA GLN A 330 18.57 -17.06 12.99
C GLN A 330 19.23 -16.31 14.16
N LYS A 331 20.43 -15.75 13.97
CA LYS A 331 21.10 -14.90 14.96
C LYS A 331 20.34 -13.60 15.19
N ALA A 332 19.82 -12.94 14.14
CA ALA A 332 18.99 -11.76 14.26
C ALA A 332 17.67 -12.07 14.99
N PHE A 333 17.02 -13.18 14.65
CA PHE A 333 15.81 -13.66 15.31
C PHE A 333 16.06 -14.01 16.77
N ASN A 334 17.12 -14.76 17.07
CA ASN A 334 17.50 -15.09 18.45
C ASN A 334 17.93 -13.87 19.24
N SER A 335 18.55 -12.86 18.60
CA SER A 335 18.80 -11.56 19.20
C SER A 335 17.47 -10.88 19.56
N ILE A 336 16.51 -10.79 18.64
CA ILE A 336 15.17 -10.23 18.92
C ILE A 336 14.46 -11.01 20.04
N LEU A 337 14.63 -12.34 20.06
CA LEU A 337 14.07 -13.21 21.09
C LEU A 337 14.75 -13.03 22.45
N SER A 338 16.08 -12.86 22.48
CA SER A 338 16.89 -12.65 23.70
C SER A 338 16.81 -11.23 24.24
N HIS A 339 16.49 -10.25 23.39
CA HIS A 339 16.16 -8.87 23.78
C HIS A 339 14.77 -8.77 24.42
N GLY A 340 14.05 -9.89 24.53
CA GLY A 340 12.96 -10.02 25.47
C GLY A 340 11.70 -9.29 25.07
N SER A 341 10.59 -9.96 25.31
CA SER A 341 9.21 -9.48 25.26
C SER A 341 8.96 -8.37 26.31
N GLY A 342 9.67 -7.25 26.22
CA GLY A 342 9.68 -6.18 27.24
C GLY A 342 9.90 -4.76 26.71
N ASP A 343 10.72 -4.54 25.68
CA ASP A 343 10.97 -3.17 25.20
C ASP A 343 9.99 -2.77 24.09
N THR A 344 8.85 -2.24 24.52
CA THR A 344 7.89 -1.54 23.65
C THR A 344 8.52 -0.40 22.86
N GLU A 345 9.72 0.06 23.21
CA GLU A 345 10.45 1.14 22.53
C GLU A 345 11.10 0.69 21.22
N VAL A 346 11.72 -0.50 21.16
CA VAL A 346 12.31 -1.02 19.91
C VAL A 346 11.23 -1.42 18.91
N VAL A 347 10.15 -2.03 19.40
CA VAL A 347 8.97 -2.34 18.57
C VAL A 347 8.28 -1.05 18.10
N ARG A 348 8.19 -0.02 18.95
CA ARG A 348 7.65 1.30 18.55
C ARG A 348 8.58 2.05 17.59
N SER A 349 9.90 1.90 17.72
CA SER A 349 10.88 2.47 16.79
C SER A 349 10.80 1.80 15.41
N ALA A 350 10.79 0.47 15.37
CA ALA A 350 10.65 -0.28 14.12
C ALA A 350 9.28 -0.02 13.45
N ILE A 351 8.20 0.06 14.24
CA ILE A 351 6.88 0.47 13.74
C ILE A 351 6.89 1.93 13.27
N GLY A 352 7.63 2.81 13.96
CA GLY A 352 7.82 4.21 13.58
C GLY A 352 8.55 4.37 12.25
N GLU A 353 9.64 3.63 12.05
CA GLU A 353 10.39 3.56 10.79
C GLU A 353 9.52 3.00 9.67
N LEU A 354 8.82 1.87 9.90
CA LEU A 354 7.90 1.31 8.91
C LEU A 354 6.75 2.27 8.55
N ASN A 355 6.19 3.00 9.53
CA ASN A 355 5.15 3.99 9.24
C ASN A 355 5.70 5.18 8.46
N LYS A 356 6.93 5.60 8.74
CA LYS A 356 7.60 6.66 7.99
C LYS A 356 7.87 6.22 6.55
N ASP A 357 8.38 5.01 6.35
CA ASP A 357 8.59 4.44 5.01
C ASP A 357 7.26 4.32 4.24
N ILE A 358 6.18 3.94 4.91
CA ILE A 358 4.82 3.92 4.32
C ILE A 358 4.36 5.32 3.95
N GLU A 359 4.64 6.34 4.77
CA GLU A 359 4.30 7.73 4.47
C GLU A 359 5.11 8.30 3.30
N ASP A 360 6.41 7.98 3.24
CA ASP A 360 7.31 8.38 2.16
C ASP A 360 6.88 7.72 0.83
N GLU A 361 6.61 6.40 0.82
CA GLU A 361 6.06 5.69 -0.35
C GLU A 361 4.69 6.22 -0.78
N ARG A 362 3.82 6.60 0.17
CA ARG A 362 2.54 7.24 -0.16
C ARG A 362 2.74 8.63 -0.78
N ALA A 363 3.72 9.39 -0.32
CA ALA A 363 4.05 10.69 -0.90
C ALA A 363 4.62 10.54 -2.32
N GLU A 364 5.52 9.58 -2.52
CA GLU A 364 6.08 9.24 -3.83
C GLU A 364 4.99 8.76 -4.79
N SER A 365 4.11 7.84 -4.36
CA SER A 365 2.98 7.37 -5.15
C SER A 365 2.02 8.49 -5.55
N LYS A 366 1.77 9.48 -4.68
CA LYS A 366 0.98 10.68 -5.05
C LYS A 366 1.69 11.52 -6.10
N SER A 367 3.01 11.71 -5.97
CA SER A 367 3.80 12.45 -6.95
C SER A 367 3.80 11.74 -8.31
N PHE A 368 3.98 10.42 -8.31
CA PHE A 368 3.96 9.56 -9.50
C PHE A 368 2.60 9.58 -10.18
N ASN A 369 1.50 9.44 -9.42
CA ASN A 369 0.15 9.52 -9.96
C ASN A 369 -0.18 10.91 -10.52
N SER A 370 0.32 11.98 -9.89
CA SER A 370 0.20 13.35 -10.43
C SER A 370 0.96 13.50 -11.74
N THR A 371 2.20 13.00 -11.82
CA THR A 371 2.98 13.03 -13.07
C THR A 371 2.34 12.18 -14.16
N LYS A 372 1.83 10.99 -13.83
CA LYS A 372 1.11 10.12 -14.76
C LYS A 372 -0.13 10.82 -15.30
N SER A 373 -0.97 11.40 -14.44
CA SER A 373 -2.17 12.13 -14.86
C SER A 373 -1.83 13.33 -15.77
N ARG A 374 -0.73 14.04 -15.51
CA ARG A 374 -0.24 15.11 -16.39
C ARG A 374 0.23 14.57 -17.74
N LEU A 375 0.94 13.44 -17.77
CA LEU A 375 1.38 12.79 -19.01
C LEU A 375 0.20 12.27 -19.83
N ASP A 376 -0.79 11.65 -19.18
CA ASP A 376 -2.02 11.18 -19.82
C ASP A 376 -2.78 12.37 -20.45
N ALA A 377 -2.87 13.50 -19.75
CA ALA A 377 -3.48 14.72 -20.30
C ALA A 377 -2.71 15.27 -21.51
N VAL A 378 -1.38 15.25 -21.48
CA VAL A 378 -0.54 15.63 -22.63
C VAL A 378 -0.73 14.68 -23.80
N LEU A 379 -0.79 13.37 -23.55
CA LEU A 379 -1.02 12.35 -24.57
C LEU A 379 -2.38 12.52 -25.24
N VAL A 380 -3.44 12.77 -24.45
CA VAL A 380 -4.78 13.07 -24.97
C VAL A 380 -4.76 14.36 -25.81
N GLY A 381 -4.08 15.41 -25.34
CA GLY A 381 -3.92 16.66 -26.09
C GLY A 381 -3.19 16.47 -27.43
N LEU A 382 -2.09 15.69 -27.43
CA LEU A 382 -1.36 15.32 -28.65
C LEU A 382 -2.21 14.47 -29.58
N SER A 383 -3.01 13.55 -29.04
CA SER A 383 -3.92 12.71 -29.84
C SER A 383 -4.98 13.53 -30.53
N GLN A 384 -5.61 14.45 -29.80
CA GLN A 384 -6.63 15.34 -30.35
C GLN A 384 -6.05 16.33 -31.36
N GLY A 385 -4.88 16.91 -31.06
CA GLY A 385 -4.17 17.84 -31.96
C GLY A 385 -3.68 17.16 -33.23
N GLY A 386 -3.05 15.98 -33.10
CA GLY A 386 -2.58 15.16 -34.21
C GLY A 386 -3.73 14.69 -35.10
N MET A 387 -4.83 14.22 -34.51
CA MET A 387 -6.05 13.86 -35.26
C MET A 387 -6.65 15.07 -35.98
N GLY A 388 -6.70 16.25 -35.33
CA GLY A 388 -7.21 17.47 -35.94
C GLY A 388 -6.36 17.94 -37.14
N LEU A 389 -5.03 17.82 -37.05
CA LEU A 389 -4.12 18.07 -38.17
C LEU A 389 -4.29 17.03 -39.28
N TYR A 390 -4.34 15.76 -38.91
CA TYR A 390 -4.54 14.64 -39.84
C TYR A 390 -5.82 14.82 -40.65
N GLN A 391 -6.95 15.11 -40.01
CA GLN A 391 -8.24 15.34 -40.68
C GLN A 391 -8.20 16.54 -41.65
N LYS A 392 -7.51 17.63 -41.28
CA LYS A 392 -7.36 18.80 -42.16
C LYS A 392 -6.48 18.53 -43.37
N LEU A 393 -5.47 17.68 -43.21
CA LEU A 393 -4.49 17.36 -44.24
C LEU A 393 -4.88 16.14 -45.09
N LEU A 394 -5.82 15.33 -44.60
CA LEU A 394 -6.33 14.13 -45.27
C LEU A 394 -6.76 14.37 -46.74
N PRO A 395 -7.46 15.47 -47.10
CA PRO A 395 -7.84 15.73 -48.48
C PRO A 395 -6.65 15.85 -49.45
N PHE A 396 -5.47 16.20 -48.93
CA PHE A 396 -4.25 16.36 -49.73
C PHE A 396 -3.42 15.08 -49.80
N HIS A 397 -3.72 14.06 -49.01
CA HIS A 397 -3.00 12.79 -48.99
C HIS A 397 -3.01 12.10 -50.36
N SER A 398 -4.20 11.96 -50.96
CA SER A 398 -4.39 11.33 -52.27
C SER A 398 -3.67 12.07 -53.40
N SER A 399 -3.54 13.40 -53.28
CA SER A 399 -2.90 14.25 -54.29
C SER A 399 -1.38 14.32 -54.15
N LEU A 400 -0.85 14.24 -52.92
CA LEU A 400 0.58 14.47 -52.64
C LEU A 400 1.37 13.18 -52.36
N LEU A 401 0.79 12.22 -51.65
CA LEU A 401 1.48 11.01 -51.24
C LEU A 401 1.24 9.83 -52.19
N GLY A 402 0.04 9.74 -52.76
CA GLY A 402 -0.37 8.63 -53.62
C GLY A 402 -0.63 7.36 -52.80
N GLY A 403 -1.77 6.72 -53.03
CA GLY A 403 -2.24 5.57 -52.24
C GLY A 403 -3.39 5.90 -51.29
N ASP A 404 -4.05 4.87 -50.76
CA ASP A 404 -5.11 5.00 -49.76
C ASP A 404 -4.52 5.51 -48.44
N ALA A 405 -5.19 6.51 -47.83
CA ALA A 405 -4.78 7.02 -46.54
C ALA A 405 -4.92 5.94 -45.47
N PRO A 406 -3.94 5.77 -44.56
CA PRO A 406 -4.05 4.79 -43.50
C PRO A 406 -5.30 5.08 -42.66
N MET A 407 -6.24 4.14 -42.61
CA MET A 407 -7.41 4.24 -41.74
C MET A 407 -6.97 4.00 -40.28
N LEU A 408 -6.52 5.06 -39.62
CA LEU A 408 -6.14 5.06 -38.20
C LEU A 408 -7.36 5.04 -37.26
N LEU A 409 -8.41 4.35 -37.66
CA LEU A 409 -9.71 4.29 -36.98
C LEU A 409 -10.05 2.84 -36.64
N ARG A 410 -9.22 2.23 -35.80
CA ARG A 410 -9.57 0.98 -35.15
C ARG A 410 -9.07 0.99 -33.70
N ASN A 411 -9.96 1.48 -32.83
CA ASN A 411 -9.94 1.35 -31.37
C ASN A 411 -9.49 2.59 -30.55
N VAL A 412 -10.19 3.72 -30.73
CA VAL A 412 -10.21 4.81 -29.73
C VAL A 412 -10.86 4.38 -28.38
N LEU A 413 -11.32 3.13 -28.27
CA LEU A 413 -11.92 2.56 -27.06
C LEU A 413 -11.04 1.50 -26.35
N ALA A 414 -9.84 1.21 -26.85
CA ALA A 414 -8.92 0.32 -26.14
C ALA A 414 -8.14 1.13 -25.09
N SER A 415 -8.38 0.79 -23.82
CA SER A 415 -7.88 1.41 -22.58
C SER A 415 -6.35 1.38 -22.38
N ASP A 416 -5.56 1.27 -23.45
CA ASP A 416 -4.10 1.13 -23.36
C ASP A 416 -3.39 2.39 -23.85
N ALA A 417 -2.68 3.06 -22.94
CA ALA A 417 -1.98 4.31 -23.20
C ALA A 417 -0.88 4.13 -24.27
N ILE A 418 -0.31 2.93 -24.37
CA ILE A 418 0.72 2.58 -25.35
C ILE A 418 0.15 2.52 -26.77
N GLY A 419 -1.05 1.94 -26.93
CA GLY A 419 -1.75 1.89 -28.22
C GLY A 419 -2.08 3.29 -28.71
N THR A 420 -2.63 4.13 -27.82
CA THR A 420 -2.93 5.53 -28.12
C THR A 420 -1.69 6.30 -28.56
N ALA A 421 -0.56 6.13 -27.86
CA ALA A 421 0.70 6.80 -28.22
C ALA A 421 1.22 6.36 -29.60
N ASN A 422 1.17 5.07 -29.94
CA ASN A 422 1.60 4.59 -31.24
C ASN A 422 0.71 5.13 -32.37
N ASP A 423 -0.61 5.15 -32.18
CA ASP A 423 -1.53 5.72 -33.18
C ASP A 423 -1.27 7.21 -33.40
N THR A 424 -0.96 7.96 -32.33
CA THR A 424 -0.58 9.38 -32.47
C THR A 424 0.72 9.59 -33.24
N LEU A 425 1.71 8.73 -33.05
CA LEU A 425 2.96 8.81 -33.78
C LEU A 425 2.76 8.52 -35.27
N GLU A 426 1.96 7.51 -35.62
CA GLU A 426 1.64 7.23 -37.02
C GLU A 426 0.83 8.37 -37.67
N MET A 427 -0.14 8.96 -36.96
CA MET A 427 -0.84 10.17 -37.44
C MET A 427 0.13 11.32 -37.73
N LEU A 428 1.04 11.60 -36.79
CA LEU A 428 2.00 12.70 -36.93
C LEU A 428 3.02 12.46 -38.04
N LYS A 429 3.45 11.21 -38.28
CA LYS A 429 4.31 10.86 -39.42
C LYS A 429 3.64 11.18 -40.74
N VAL A 430 2.37 10.79 -40.92
CA VAL A 430 1.63 11.08 -42.17
C VAL A 430 1.44 12.59 -42.34
N VAL A 431 1.07 13.30 -41.26
CA VAL A 431 0.97 14.77 -41.28
C VAL A 431 2.30 15.41 -41.68
N GLN A 432 3.42 14.95 -41.13
CA GLN A 432 4.75 15.42 -41.46
C GLN A 432 5.10 15.18 -42.93
N GLU A 433 4.79 14.01 -43.48
CA GLU A 433 5.04 13.71 -44.90
C GLU A 433 4.22 14.60 -45.83
N ILE A 434 2.92 14.81 -45.54
CA ILE A 434 2.06 15.72 -46.31
C ILE A 434 2.62 17.13 -46.27
N LEU A 435 2.92 17.66 -45.08
CA LEU A 435 3.46 19.01 -44.92
C LEU A 435 4.83 19.17 -45.57
N SER A 436 5.69 18.16 -45.50
CA SER A 436 7.01 18.19 -46.15
C SER A 436 6.88 18.24 -47.67
N LYS A 437 5.93 17.49 -48.26
CA LYS A 437 5.64 17.57 -49.70
C LYS A 437 5.01 18.92 -50.09
N MET A 438 4.09 19.45 -49.28
CA MET A 438 3.54 20.79 -49.49
C MET A 438 4.64 21.84 -49.46
N LEU A 439 5.54 21.79 -48.48
CA LEU A 439 6.69 22.68 -48.37
C LEU A 439 7.67 22.51 -49.52
N ASN A 440 7.90 21.30 -50.02
CA ASN A 440 8.73 21.09 -51.21
C ASN A 440 8.09 21.67 -52.48
N ILE A 441 6.76 21.61 -52.62
CA ILE A 441 6.05 22.24 -53.74
C ILE A 441 6.12 23.76 -53.62
N VAL A 442 5.84 24.32 -52.44
CA VAL A 442 5.91 25.77 -52.19
C VAL A 442 7.35 26.29 -52.31
N GLY A 443 8.33 25.57 -51.79
CA GLY A 443 9.76 25.89 -51.94
C GLY A 443 10.27 25.70 -53.37
N SER A 444 9.65 24.81 -54.16
CA SER A 444 9.94 24.71 -55.60
C SER A 444 9.32 25.84 -56.42
N ILE A 445 8.23 26.46 -55.95
CA ILE A 445 7.60 27.60 -56.64
C ILE A 445 8.56 28.81 -56.71
N ASP A 446 9.45 28.99 -55.74
CA ASP A 446 10.49 30.04 -55.80
C ASP A 446 11.70 29.68 -56.68
N THR A 447 11.80 28.45 -57.20
CA THR A 447 12.91 28.01 -58.08
C THR A 447 12.59 28.02 -59.57
N VAL A 448 11.37 28.41 -59.96
CA VAL A 448 10.97 28.50 -61.39
C VAL A 448 11.19 29.90 -62.00
N VAL A 449 11.75 30.85 -61.24
CA VAL A 449 12.33 32.08 -61.82
C VAL A 449 13.83 32.13 -61.52
N GLY A 450 14.63 31.68 -62.49
CA GLY A 450 16.06 31.94 -62.54
C GLY A 450 16.94 30.74 -62.20
N ALA A 451 17.31 29.99 -63.24
CA ALA A 451 18.37 29.00 -63.18
C ALA A 451 19.71 29.61 -62.76
N GLN A 452 20.39 29.04 -61.75
CA GLN A 452 21.75 28.51 -61.90
C GLN A 452 22.24 27.79 -60.64
N GLN A 453 22.88 26.65 -60.88
CA GLN A 453 23.47 25.72 -59.92
C GLN A 453 24.48 26.39 -58.99
N CYS A 454 24.45 26.03 -57.70
CA CYS A 454 25.67 25.83 -56.90
C CYS A 454 25.38 24.90 -55.71
N PRO A 455 26.16 23.82 -55.49
CA PRO A 455 25.98 22.93 -54.36
C PRO A 455 26.82 23.44 -53.17
N GLN A 456 26.21 23.72 -52.03
CA GLN A 456 26.95 23.92 -50.79
C GLN A 456 26.37 23.11 -49.65
N LYS A 457 27.25 22.25 -49.14
CA LYS A 457 27.22 21.56 -47.85
C LYS A 457 26.78 22.54 -46.75
N LEU A 458 25.88 22.10 -45.88
CA LEU A 458 25.68 22.73 -44.58
C LEU A 458 25.87 21.69 -43.48
N ASP A 459 26.98 21.89 -42.78
CA ASP A 459 27.36 21.25 -41.53
C ASP A 459 26.29 21.46 -40.46
N GLU A 460 26.07 20.40 -39.68
CA GLU A 460 25.33 20.41 -38.43
C GLU A 460 26.01 21.34 -37.41
N LYS A 461 25.39 22.48 -37.13
CA LYS A 461 25.58 23.20 -35.88
C LYS A 461 24.28 23.17 -35.09
N ARG A 462 24.26 22.35 -34.03
CA ARG A 462 23.31 22.43 -32.93
C ARG A 462 23.60 23.70 -32.14
N ASP A 463 22.78 24.72 -32.34
CA ASP A 463 22.68 25.84 -31.41
C ASP A 463 21.41 25.72 -30.58
N ASN A 464 21.64 25.76 -29.26
CA ASN A 464 20.66 25.81 -28.20
C ASN A 464 19.74 27.03 -28.35
N LEU A 465 18.47 26.81 -28.68
CA LEU A 465 17.42 27.81 -28.51
C LEU A 465 16.68 27.57 -27.20
N SER A 466 17.20 28.18 -26.14
CA SER A 466 16.42 28.47 -24.93
C SER A 466 15.30 29.44 -25.29
N ASN A 467 14.07 28.96 -25.22
CA ASN A 467 12.84 29.74 -25.42
C ASN A 467 12.53 30.55 -24.14
N PRO A 468 12.56 31.90 -24.13
CA PRO A 468 12.44 32.69 -22.91
C PRO A 468 11.03 33.30 -22.77
N ASN A 469 9.97 32.51 -22.87
CA ASN A 469 8.62 33.07 -22.70
C ASN A 469 7.51 32.08 -22.29
N LEU A 470 7.70 31.40 -21.17
CA LEU A 470 6.58 30.82 -20.41
C LEU A 470 6.71 31.23 -18.94
N GLY A 471 5.76 32.06 -18.51
CA GLY A 471 5.82 32.84 -17.29
C GLY A 471 5.89 32.03 -16.00
N GLU A 472 6.99 32.23 -15.28
CA GLU A 472 7.14 31.97 -13.85
C GLU A 472 6.40 33.04 -13.03
N ASN A 473 5.06 33.06 -13.08
CA ASN A 473 4.25 33.90 -12.21
C ASN A 473 2.92 33.21 -11.88
N ASN A 474 2.97 32.22 -10.98
CA ASN A 474 1.95 32.07 -9.94
C ASN A 474 2.34 30.98 -8.94
N CYS A 475 2.01 31.23 -7.66
CA CYS A 475 2.17 30.35 -6.50
C CYS A 475 3.53 30.41 -5.76
N ARG A 476 3.96 31.63 -5.40
CA ARG A 476 4.86 31.88 -4.26
C ARG A 476 4.05 31.77 -2.95
N ILE A 477 4.04 30.59 -2.32
CA ILE A 477 3.51 30.44 -0.96
C ILE A 477 4.62 30.83 0.02
N GLN A 478 4.46 31.97 0.69
CA GLN A 478 5.33 32.39 1.79
C GLN A 478 5.00 31.55 3.04
N ALA A 479 5.99 30.82 3.55
CA ALA A 479 5.90 30.14 4.83
C ALA A 479 5.88 31.18 5.97
N LYS A 480 4.77 31.23 6.71
CA LYS A 480 4.63 32.07 7.90
C LYS A 480 5.12 31.28 9.11
N ALA A 481 6.18 31.78 9.75
CA ALA A 481 6.77 31.23 10.96
C ALA A 481 5.77 31.24 12.14
N ALA A 482 5.65 30.11 12.85
CA ALA A 482 5.02 30.05 14.17
C ALA A 482 6.06 29.61 15.20
N LYS A 483 6.30 30.49 16.18
CA LYS A 483 7.15 30.27 17.35
C LYS A 483 6.39 29.44 18.40
N SER A 484 7.08 28.41 18.90
CA SER A 484 7.28 28.01 20.31
C SER A 484 6.20 28.28 21.38
N ALA A 485 5.75 27.20 22.04
CA ALA A 485 5.58 27.07 23.50
C ALA A 485 5.37 25.58 23.84
N ARG A 486 6.39 24.84 24.30
CA ARG A 486 6.69 24.49 25.71
C ARG A 486 5.51 23.98 26.56
N SER A 487 5.68 22.72 26.98
CA SER A 487 5.56 22.21 28.37
C SER A 487 4.18 22.24 29.05
N ARG A 488 3.63 21.05 29.27
CA ARG A 488 3.13 20.56 30.58
C ARG A 488 2.58 19.14 30.44
N GLN A 489 3.40 18.16 30.78
CA GLN A 489 2.94 16.81 31.08
C GLN A 489 3.33 16.58 32.54
N ASP A 490 2.41 16.91 33.45
CA ASP A 490 2.50 16.55 34.85
C ASP A 490 1.08 16.23 35.34
N ARG A 491 0.95 15.00 35.85
CA ARG A 491 -0.08 14.44 36.75
C ARG A 491 -1.53 14.39 36.28
N PHE A 492 -2.01 13.18 36.05
CA PHE A 492 -3.25 12.70 36.66
C PHE A 492 -3.15 11.17 36.84
N ASP A 493 -2.87 10.77 38.09
CA ASP A 493 -3.19 9.45 38.62
C ASP A 493 -4.70 9.36 38.93
N ASP A 494 -5.16 8.12 39.09
CA ASP A 494 -6.43 7.66 39.66
C ASP A 494 -7.72 7.82 38.85
N MET A 495 -7.99 6.81 38.02
CA MET A 495 -9.34 6.26 37.84
C MET A 495 -9.26 4.73 37.77
N ASN A 496 -9.44 4.12 38.94
CA ASN A 496 -9.66 2.69 39.17
C ASN A 496 -10.89 2.21 38.39
N ILE A 497 -10.66 1.49 37.28
CA ILE A 497 -11.70 0.77 36.53
C ILE A 497 -11.50 -0.72 36.82
N GLN A 498 -12.24 -1.23 37.80
CA GLN A 498 -12.49 -2.66 37.93
C GLN A 498 -13.42 -3.05 36.78
N SER A 499 -12.85 -3.65 35.74
CA SER A 499 -13.61 -4.29 34.67
C SER A 499 -13.09 -5.71 34.47
N ASP A 500 -13.89 -6.67 34.94
CA ASP A 500 -14.17 -7.96 34.30
C ASP A 500 -12.98 -8.72 33.69
N GLU A 501 -12.01 -9.12 34.54
CA GLU A 501 -10.90 -10.00 34.14
C GLU A 501 -11.30 -11.50 34.07
N ASP A 502 -12.47 -11.89 34.62
CA ASP A 502 -12.83 -13.30 34.77
C ASP A 502 -13.22 -14.02 33.46
N ASP A 503 -13.68 -13.29 32.43
CA ASP A 503 -14.07 -13.89 31.15
C ASP A 503 -12.87 -14.15 30.22
N ASN A 504 -11.76 -13.44 30.39
CA ASN A 504 -10.57 -13.59 29.56
C ASN A 504 -9.73 -14.82 29.94
N ASP A 505 -9.75 -15.21 31.21
CA ASP A 505 -9.01 -16.38 31.68
C ASP A 505 -9.66 -17.70 31.28
N SER A 506 -11.00 -17.74 31.16
CA SER A 506 -11.73 -18.88 30.61
C SER A 506 -11.38 -19.13 29.12
N ILE A 507 -11.26 -18.05 28.33
CA ILE A 507 -10.85 -18.13 26.92
C ILE A 507 -9.38 -18.57 26.81
N ARG A 508 -8.50 -18.05 27.67
CA ARG A 508 -7.07 -18.44 27.70
C ARG A 508 -6.87 -19.91 28.09
N LEU A 509 -7.61 -20.41 29.07
CA LEU A 509 -7.55 -21.82 29.50
C LEU A 509 -8.09 -22.76 28.40
N SER A 510 -9.18 -22.37 27.74
CA SER A 510 -9.75 -23.08 26.58
C SER A 510 -8.75 -23.17 25.41
N LEU A 511 -8.06 -22.07 25.09
CA LEU A 511 -7.04 -22.04 24.03
C LEU A 511 -5.81 -22.86 24.37
N LYS A 512 -5.31 -22.80 25.62
CA LYS A 512 -4.20 -23.65 26.07
C LYS A 512 -4.55 -25.14 26.00
N ALA A 513 -5.77 -25.53 26.39
CA ALA A 513 -6.22 -26.92 26.30
C ALA A 513 -6.34 -27.40 24.84
N ARG A 514 -6.80 -26.54 23.92
CA ARG A 514 -6.87 -26.86 22.48
C ARG A 514 -5.49 -27.00 21.85
N ILE A 515 -4.53 -26.15 22.23
CA ILE A 515 -3.14 -26.24 21.73
C ILE A 515 -2.45 -27.50 22.28
N GLY A 516 -2.68 -27.85 23.55
CA GLY A 516 -2.19 -29.09 24.15
C GLY A 516 -2.69 -30.34 23.40
N LYS A 517 -4.00 -30.44 23.17
CA LYS A 517 -4.60 -31.57 22.42
C LYS A 517 -4.08 -31.69 20.98
N LYS A 518 -3.84 -30.57 20.29
CA LYS A 518 -3.23 -30.58 18.94
C LYS A 518 -1.78 -31.06 18.96
N LYS A 519 -1.00 -30.72 19.99
CA LYS A 519 0.39 -31.21 20.13
C LYS A 519 0.42 -32.72 20.40
N GLU A 520 -0.46 -33.24 21.25
CA GLU A 520 -0.57 -34.69 21.50
C GLU A 520 -1.05 -35.48 20.28
N GLN A 521 -2.01 -34.95 19.51
CA GLN A 521 -2.41 -35.57 18.24
C GLN A 521 -1.28 -35.57 17.20
N LYS A 522 -0.44 -34.54 17.17
CA LYS A 522 0.70 -34.49 16.25
C LYS A 522 1.79 -35.47 16.66
N LEU A 523 2.12 -35.54 17.95
CA LEU A 523 3.10 -36.50 18.49
C LEU A 523 2.67 -37.95 18.29
N THR A 524 1.39 -38.26 18.47
CA THR A 524 0.85 -39.62 18.22
C THR A 524 0.83 -39.97 16.73
N SER A 525 0.52 -39.00 15.85
CA SER A 525 0.60 -39.19 14.39
C SER A 525 2.04 -39.44 13.91
N ASP A 526 3.01 -38.67 14.43
CA ASP A 526 4.42 -38.83 14.09
C ASP A 526 4.99 -40.15 14.63
N ALA A 527 4.56 -40.58 15.83
CA ALA A 527 4.91 -41.90 16.37
C ALA A 527 4.34 -43.04 15.50
N GLN A 528 3.08 -42.94 15.05
CA GLN A 528 2.48 -43.92 14.14
C GLN A 528 3.16 -43.96 12.78
N ARG A 529 3.63 -42.82 12.25
CA ARG A 529 4.43 -42.77 11.02
C ARG A 529 5.78 -43.46 11.18
N LYS A 530 6.47 -43.26 12.31
CA LYS A 530 7.72 -43.96 12.63
C LYS A 530 7.52 -45.48 12.70
N ILE A 531 6.47 -45.96 13.38
CA ILE A 531 6.16 -47.39 13.46
C ILE A 531 5.88 -47.99 12.07
N LYS A 532 5.10 -47.30 11.23
CA LYS A 532 4.83 -47.75 9.85
C LYS A 532 6.10 -47.80 8.99
N SER A 533 7.00 -46.83 9.15
CA SER A 533 8.28 -46.83 8.42
C SER A 533 9.21 -47.97 8.87
N SER A 534 9.26 -48.28 10.17
CA SER A 534 10.06 -49.40 10.71
C SER A 534 9.55 -50.74 10.19
N ASN A 535 8.24 -50.97 10.23
CA ASN A 535 7.63 -52.21 9.72
C ASN A 535 7.87 -52.40 8.22
N ARG A 536 7.93 -51.31 7.44
CA ARG A 536 8.24 -51.37 6.01
C ARG A 536 9.70 -51.79 5.78
N VAL A 537 10.64 -51.26 6.54
CA VAL A 537 12.06 -51.66 6.46
C VAL A 537 12.24 -53.12 6.85
N ASP A 538 11.55 -53.59 7.91
CA ASP A 538 11.61 -55.00 8.32
C ASP A 538 11.01 -55.95 7.28
N SER A 539 9.95 -55.53 6.58
CA SER A 539 9.36 -56.30 5.47
C SER A 539 10.29 -56.41 4.26
N LEU A 540 11.02 -55.33 3.94
CA LEU A 540 12.02 -55.32 2.86
C LEU A 540 13.22 -56.20 3.20
N ASN A 541 13.70 -56.15 4.45
CA ASN A 541 14.79 -57.02 4.90
C ASN A 541 14.38 -58.51 4.88
N LYS A 542 13.14 -58.84 5.26
CA LYS A 542 12.62 -60.22 5.14
C LYS A 542 12.51 -60.68 3.69
N ALA A 543 12.06 -59.81 2.77
CA ALA A 543 12.00 -60.14 1.34
C ALA A 543 13.41 -60.36 0.75
N GLN A 544 14.39 -59.58 1.19
CA GLN A 544 15.77 -59.71 0.74
C GLN A 544 16.45 -61.00 1.24
N ILE A 545 16.16 -61.42 2.48
CA ILE A 545 16.61 -62.71 3.02
C ILE A 545 15.99 -63.87 2.24
N PHE A 546 14.71 -63.77 1.86
CA PHE A 546 14.03 -64.81 1.08
C PHE A 546 14.63 -64.99 -0.33
N LEU A 547 15.01 -63.88 -0.98
CA LEU A 547 15.67 -63.92 -2.29
C LEU A 547 17.08 -64.52 -2.25
N THR A 548 17.79 -64.42 -1.12
CA THR A 548 19.13 -65.01 -0.96
C THR A 548 19.13 -66.51 -0.60
N GLN A 549 17.98 -67.08 -0.23
CA GLN A 549 17.86 -68.50 0.16
C GLN A 549 17.31 -69.41 -0.94
N LEU A 550 17.02 -68.87 -2.14
CA LEU A 550 16.62 -69.71 -3.26
C LEU A 550 17.83 -70.52 -3.77
N PRO A 551 17.74 -71.86 -3.81
CA PRO A 551 18.83 -72.69 -4.30
C PRO A 551 19.09 -72.39 -5.78
N LYS A 552 20.35 -72.10 -6.12
CA LYS A 552 20.79 -72.01 -7.51
C LYS A 552 20.63 -73.39 -8.12
N VAL A 553 19.66 -73.52 -9.02
CA VAL A 553 19.49 -74.69 -9.87
C VAL A 553 20.56 -74.57 -10.96
N GLU A 554 21.54 -75.48 -10.93
CA GLU A 554 22.49 -75.73 -12.02
C GLU A 554 21.86 -76.57 -13.13
#